data_AF-A0A955XDK7-F1
#
_entry.id   AF-A0A955XDK7-F1
#
_cell.length_a   1.000
_cell.length_b   1.000
_cell.length_c   1.000
_cell.angle_alpha   90.00
_cell.angle_beta   90.00
_cell.angle_gamma   90.00
#
_symmetry.space_group_name_H-M   'P 1'
#
loop_
_entity.id
_entity.type
_entity.pdbx_description
1 polymer ?
#
loop_
_entity_poly.entity_id
_entity_poly.type
_entity_poly.pdbx_seq_one_letter_code
_entity_poly.pdbx_strand_id
1 'polypeptide(L)'
;MTRHEDELLVDYLFDELSGEEAEAFEHGLEADAALQGEVSSLAETLGAMRALEPEEPPAWLSSKVMAEARQVAEATQSKSLWARLRRIMWGPVGGLVGAGALAVMFVVAGQATLQRASAPVAEAPMPFEMGAPPAAPQAAPAEELAKAG
;
A
#
# COMPACT_ATOMS: atom_id res chain seq x y z
N MET A 1 -26.46 -7.60 -44.97
CA MET A 1 -25.83 -6.96 -43.81
C MET A 1 -24.52 -7.63 -43.49
N THR A 2 -23.42 -6.88 -43.57
CA THR A 2 -22.11 -7.33 -43.11
C THR A 2 -21.93 -6.99 -41.64
N ARG A 3 -21.09 -7.72 -40.92
CA ARG A 3 -20.79 -7.43 -39.51
C ARG A 3 -20.38 -5.98 -39.26
N HIS A 4 -19.71 -5.37 -40.24
CA HIS A 4 -19.28 -3.98 -40.16
C HIS A 4 -20.45 -3.00 -40.25
N GLU A 5 -21.45 -3.30 -41.08
CA GLU A 5 -22.69 -2.52 -41.16
C GLU A 5 -23.49 -2.59 -39.85
N ASP A 6 -23.51 -3.76 -39.20
CA ASP A 6 -24.14 -3.93 -37.88
C ASP A 6 -23.48 -3.03 -36.82
N GLU A 7 -22.14 -2.97 -36.83
CA GLU A 7 -21.36 -2.13 -35.91
C GLU A 7 -21.67 -0.63 -36.14
N LEU A 8 -21.62 -0.17 -37.41
CA LEU A 8 -21.94 1.23 -37.75
C LEU A 8 -23.39 1.62 -37.39
N LEU A 9 -24.34 0.70 -37.57
CA LEU A 9 -25.74 0.96 -37.21
C LEU A 9 -25.90 1.18 -35.71
N VAL A 10 -25.23 0.37 -34.89
CA VAL A 10 -25.24 0.51 -33.43
C VAL A 10 -24.59 1.83 -33.04
N ASP A 11 -23.40 2.12 -33.55
CA ASP A 11 -22.67 3.34 -33.24
C ASP A 11 -23.47 4.59 -33.66
N TYR A 12 -24.18 4.54 -34.79
CA TYR A 12 -25.08 5.61 -35.24
C TYR A 12 -26.22 5.85 -34.24
N LEU A 13 -26.89 4.79 -33.76
CA LEU A 13 -28.01 4.90 -32.82
C LEU A 13 -27.61 5.41 -31.42
N PHE A 14 -26.35 5.22 -31.05
CA PHE A 14 -25.78 5.69 -29.78
C PHE A 14 -25.00 7.01 -29.89
N ASP A 15 -24.97 7.65 -31.07
CA ASP A 15 -24.23 8.89 -31.34
C ASP A 15 -22.72 8.75 -31.10
N GLU A 16 -22.17 7.57 -31.44
CA GLU A 16 -20.75 7.22 -31.27
C GLU A 16 -19.94 7.33 -32.58
N LEU A 17 -20.60 7.51 -33.73
CA LEU A 17 -19.93 7.76 -35.00
C LEU A 17 -19.28 9.14 -35.03
N SER A 18 -18.12 9.24 -35.69
CA SER A 18 -17.56 10.54 -36.03
C SER A 18 -18.46 11.26 -37.06
N GLY A 19 -18.34 12.59 -37.15
CA GLY A 19 -19.18 13.37 -38.09
C GLY A 19 -19.06 12.91 -39.55
N GLU A 20 -17.85 12.54 -40.00
CA GLU A 20 -17.62 12.03 -41.36
C GLU A 20 -18.25 10.64 -41.57
N GLU A 21 -18.18 9.77 -40.57
CA GLU A 21 -18.80 8.43 -40.62
C GLU A 21 -20.32 8.50 -40.57
N ALA A 22 -20.87 9.40 -39.75
CA ALA A 22 -22.31 9.64 -39.67
C ALA A 22 -22.85 10.15 -41.02
N GLU A 23 -22.20 11.15 -41.63
CA GLU A 23 -22.60 11.66 -42.95
C GLU A 23 -22.55 10.57 -44.04
N ALA A 24 -21.48 9.75 -44.04
CA ALA A 24 -21.35 8.63 -44.97
C ALA A 24 -22.43 7.56 -44.76
N PHE A 25 -22.76 7.26 -43.49
CA PHE A 25 -23.80 6.29 -43.13
C PHE A 25 -25.19 6.82 -43.50
N GLU A 26 -25.48 8.09 -43.27
CA GLU A 26 -26.74 8.75 -43.67
C GLU A 26 -26.94 8.75 -45.18
N HIS A 27 -25.88 9.05 -45.94
CA HIS A 27 -25.93 8.92 -47.39
C HIS A 27 -26.20 7.46 -47.83
N GLY A 28 -25.68 6.48 -47.09
CA GLY A 28 -26.01 5.06 -47.28
C GLY A 28 -27.47 4.74 -46.98
N LEU A 29 -28.02 5.30 -45.90
CA LEU A 29 -29.43 5.13 -45.51
C LEU A 29 -30.40 5.67 -46.56
N GLU A 30 -30.08 6.79 -47.21
CA GLU A 30 -30.92 7.34 -48.29
C GLU A 30 -31.01 6.39 -49.50
N ALA A 31 -29.99 5.57 -49.73
CA ALA A 31 -29.93 4.64 -50.85
C ALA A 31 -30.50 3.25 -50.52
N ASP A 32 -30.63 2.88 -49.25
CA ASP A 32 -31.04 1.54 -48.81
C ASP A 32 -32.26 1.57 -47.86
N ALA A 33 -33.43 1.28 -48.44
CA ALA A 33 -34.69 1.21 -47.70
C ALA A 33 -34.74 0.06 -46.67
N ALA A 34 -33.98 -1.02 -46.86
CA ALA A 34 -33.91 -2.10 -45.88
C ALA A 34 -33.14 -1.65 -44.63
N LEU A 35 -31.99 -1.00 -44.84
CA LEU A 35 -31.19 -0.42 -43.75
C LEU A 35 -31.96 0.67 -43.00
N GLN A 36 -32.72 1.51 -43.71
CA GLN A 36 -33.61 2.49 -43.09
C GLN A 36 -34.68 1.84 -42.19
N GLY A 37 -35.27 0.73 -42.64
CA GLY A 37 -36.23 -0.03 -41.85
C GLY A 37 -35.63 -0.62 -40.57
N GLU A 38 -34.40 -1.11 -40.65
CA GLU A 38 -33.66 -1.63 -39.49
C GLU A 38 -33.34 -0.53 -38.48
N VAL A 39 -32.81 0.61 -38.93
CA VAL A 39 -32.56 1.79 -38.07
C VAL A 39 -33.86 2.23 -37.38
N SER A 40 -34.97 2.33 -38.13
CA SER A 40 -36.28 2.68 -37.55
C SER A 40 -36.72 1.68 -36.49
N SER A 41 -36.65 0.38 -36.77
CA SER A 41 -37.06 -0.68 -35.85
C SER A 41 -36.23 -0.70 -34.56
N LEU A 42 -34.91 -0.48 -34.65
CA LEU A 42 -34.06 -0.41 -33.47
C LEU A 42 -34.26 0.90 -32.70
N ALA A 43 -34.42 2.02 -33.40
CA ALA A 43 -34.73 3.30 -32.77
C ALA A 43 -36.05 3.26 -31.99
N GLU A 44 -37.09 2.62 -32.53
CA GLU A 44 -38.35 2.39 -31.84
C GLU A 44 -38.16 1.53 -30.57
N THR A 45 -37.37 0.47 -30.67
CA THR A 45 -37.06 -0.41 -29.52
C THR A 45 -36.31 0.35 -28.43
N LEU A 46 -35.28 1.13 -28.81
CA LEU A 46 -34.55 1.99 -27.88
C LEU A 46 -35.46 3.06 -27.26
N GLY A 47 -36.35 3.65 -28.05
CA GLY A 47 -37.35 4.59 -27.58
C GLY A 47 -38.26 3.97 -26.52
N ALA A 48 -38.74 2.75 -26.76
CA ALA A 48 -39.57 2.01 -25.79
C ALA A 48 -38.81 1.70 -24.50
N MET A 49 -37.52 1.33 -24.58
CA MET A 49 -36.68 1.10 -23.40
C MET A 49 -36.39 2.39 -22.63
N ARG A 50 -36.13 3.50 -23.32
CA ARG A 50 -35.88 4.82 -22.71
C ARG A 50 -37.12 5.42 -22.06
N ALA A 51 -38.31 5.03 -22.52
CA ALA A 51 -39.58 5.43 -21.93
C ALA A 51 -39.90 4.71 -20.61
N LEU A 52 -39.14 3.66 -20.25
CA LEU A 52 -39.30 2.99 -18.96
C LEU A 52 -38.89 3.94 -17.83
N GLU A 53 -39.70 3.98 -16.79
CA GLU A 53 -39.40 4.78 -15.60
C GLU A 53 -38.13 4.23 -14.93
N PRO A 54 -37.11 5.07 -14.69
CA PRO A 54 -35.90 4.62 -14.03
C PRO A 54 -36.25 4.19 -12.59
N GLU A 55 -35.99 2.93 -12.27
CA GLU A 55 -36.18 2.41 -10.92
C GLU A 55 -35.07 2.92 -10.00
N GLU A 56 -35.44 3.47 -8.85
CA GLU A 56 -34.46 3.92 -7.85
C GLU A 56 -33.75 2.70 -7.26
N PRO A 57 -32.39 2.64 -7.28
CA PRO A 57 -31.67 1.53 -6.70
C PRO A 57 -31.92 1.48 -5.19
N PRO A 58 -31.96 0.28 -4.58
CA PRO A 58 -32.19 0.18 -3.15
C PRO A 58 -31.03 0.84 -2.37
N ALA A 59 -31.36 1.54 -1.29
CA ALA A 59 -30.41 2.40 -0.55
C ALA A 59 -29.11 1.69 -0.11
N TRP A 60 -29.15 0.37 0.11
CA TRP A 60 -27.99 -0.43 0.49
C TRP A 60 -27.02 -0.71 -0.67
N LEU A 61 -27.45 -0.57 -1.92
CA LEU A 61 -26.60 -0.87 -3.08
C LEU A 61 -25.50 0.17 -3.22
N SER A 62 -25.83 1.45 -3.04
CA SER A 62 -24.87 2.55 -3.09
C SER A 62 -23.76 2.39 -2.05
N SER A 63 -24.12 2.01 -0.82
CA SER A 63 -23.11 1.77 0.23
C SER A 63 -22.23 0.57 -0.06
N LYS A 64 -22.79 -0.51 -0.63
CA LYS A 64 -22.04 -1.68 -1.08
C LYS A 64 -21.04 -1.34 -2.19
N VAL A 65 -21.48 -0.58 -3.21
CA VAL A 65 -20.62 -0.16 -4.33
C VAL A 65 -19.49 0.73 -3.82
N MET A 66 -19.77 1.69 -2.92
CA MET A 66 -18.74 2.55 -2.35
C MET A 66 -17.73 1.77 -1.49
N ALA A 67 -18.19 0.80 -0.71
CA ALA A 67 -17.31 -0.06 0.08
C ALA A 67 -16.37 -0.88 -0.81
N GLU A 68 -16.88 -1.43 -1.91
CA GLU A 68 -16.09 -2.20 -2.87
C GLU A 68 -15.09 -1.31 -3.64
N ALA A 69 -15.55 -0.16 -4.12
CA ALA A 69 -14.70 0.82 -4.80
C ALA A 69 -13.53 1.28 -3.91
N ARG A 70 -13.79 1.47 -2.60
CA ARG A 70 -12.76 1.81 -1.63
C ARG A 70 -11.74 0.68 -1.46
N GLN A 71 -12.19 -0.58 -1.34
CA GLN A 71 -11.29 -1.72 -1.24
C GLN A 71 -10.37 -1.84 -2.48
N VAL A 72 -10.93 -1.66 -3.68
CA VAL A 72 -10.15 -1.68 -4.93
C VAL A 72 -9.14 -0.53 -4.98
N ALA A 73 -9.53 0.67 -4.55
CA ALA A 73 -8.65 1.83 -4.48
C ALA A 73 -7.49 1.61 -3.48
N GLU A 74 -7.78 1.12 -2.28
CA GLU A 74 -6.78 0.83 -1.24
C GLU A 74 -5.82 -0.31 -1.67
N ALA A 75 -6.34 -1.35 -2.31
CA ALA A 75 -5.52 -2.44 -2.87
C ALA A 75 -4.58 -1.96 -3.99
N THR A 76 -5.00 -0.99 -4.78
CA THR A 76 -4.19 -0.40 -5.85
C THR A 76 -3.12 0.54 -5.28
N GLN A 77 -3.48 1.35 -4.28
CA GLN A 77 -2.56 2.28 -3.62
C GLN A 77 -1.46 1.55 -2.84
N SER A 78 -1.80 0.48 -2.11
CA SER A 78 -0.84 -0.34 -1.36
C SER A 78 0.19 -1.01 -2.27
N LYS A 79 -0.21 -1.53 -3.43
CA LYS A 79 0.72 -2.06 -4.44
C LYS A 79 1.68 -1.00 -4.97
N SER A 80 1.21 0.22 -5.22
CA SER A 80 2.04 1.35 -5.68
C SER A 80 3.06 1.78 -4.62
N LEU A 81 2.67 1.84 -3.35
CA LEU A 81 3.58 2.17 -2.24
C LEU A 81 4.64 1.08 -2.04
N TRP A 82 4.26 -0.19 -2.11
CA TRP A 82 5.21 -1.31 -1.97
C TRP A 82 6.19 -1.37 -3.15
N ALA A 83 5.71 -1.11 -4.37
CA ALA A 83 6.56 -0.99 -5.55
C ALA A 83 7.56 0.19 -5.43
N ARG A 84 7.12 1.34 -4.90
CA ARG A 84 8.01 2.49 -4.63
C ARG A 84 9.05 2.17 -3.55
N LEU A 85 8.65 1.53 -2.45
CA LEU A 85 9.57 1.15 -1.37
C LEU A 85 10.61 0.12 -1.84
N ARG A 86 10.17 -0.92 -2.57
CA ARG A 86 11.07 -1.91 -3.19
C ARG A 86 12.07 -1.25 -4.13
N ARG A 87 11.62 -0.26 -4.91
CA ARG A 87 12.49 0.52 -5.82
C ARG A 87 13.51 1.37 -5.08
N ILE A 88 13.20 1.87 -3.89
CA ILE A 88 14.15 2.64 -3.07
C ILE A 88 15.16 1.70 -2.40
N MET A 89 14.72 0.59 -1.80
CA MET A 89 15.63 -0.36 -1.12
C MET A 89 16.55 -1.13 -2.08
N TRP A 90 16.06 -1.51 -3.26
CA TRP A 90 16.84 -2.28 -4.25
C TRP A 90 17.22 -1.47 -5.50
N GLY A 91 16.95 -0.17 -5.50
CA GLY A 91 17.45 0.74 -6.52
C GLY A 91 18.90 1.16 -6.24
N PRO A 92 19.63 1.63 -7.27
CA PRO A 92 21.03 2.03 -7.16
C PRO A 92 21.28 3.17 -6.15
N VAL A 93 20.24 3.94 -5.81
CA VAL A 93 20.32 5.04 -4.81
C VAL A 93 20.24 4.52 -3.37
N GLY A 94 19.57 3.40 -3.10
CA GLY A 94 19.47 2.81 -1.75
C GLY A 94 20.82 2.34 -1.20
N GLY A 95 21.74 1.94 -2.08
CA GLY A 95 23.12 1.58 -1.70
C GLY A 95 23.97 2.77 -1.23
N LEU A 96 23.68 3.99 -1.68
CA LEU A 96 24.48 5.18 -1.35
C LEU A 96 24.17 5.74 0.05
N VAL A 97 22.93 5.63 0.53
CA VAL A 97 22.54 6.12 1.88
C VAL A 97 23.07 5.20 2.99
N GLY A 98 23.19 3.90 2.75
CA GLY A 98 23.75 2.95 3.72
C GLY A 98 25.24 3.16 4.02
N ALA A 99 26.03 3.60 3.02
CA ALA A 99 27.47 3.82 3.18
C ALA A 99 27.81 5.03 4.06
N GLY A 100 27.01 6.09 4.02
CA GLY A 100 27.23 7.31 4.82
C GLY A 100 27.10 7.07 6.33
N ALA A 101 26.12 6.26 6.76
CA ALA A 101 25.88 5.99 8.18
C ALA A 101 27.00 5.14 8.82
N LEU A 102 27.57 4.19 8.07
CA LEU A 102 28.69 3.35 8.53
C LEU A 102 29.99 4.14 8.66
N ALA A 103 30.26 5.08 7.75
CA ALA A 103 31.45 5.93 7.82
C ALA A 103 31.45 6.84 9.06
N VAL A 104 30.30 7.40 9.42
CA VAL A 104 30.18 8.24 10.64
C VAL A 104 30.36 7.40 11.90
N MET A 105 29.77 6.20 11.98
CA MET A 105 29.99 5.29 13.11
C MET A 105 31.48 4.90 13.26
N PHE A 106 32.17 4.62 12.15
CA PHE A 106 33.58 4.23 12.19
C PHE A 106 34.49 5.36 12.67
N VAL A 107 34.20 6.61 12.29
CA VAL A 107 34.95 7.79 12.77
C VAL A 107 34.71 8.04 14.26
N VAL A 108 33.47 7.93 14.73
CA VAL A 108 33.15 8.11 16.16
C VAL A 108 33.77 7.00 17.02
N ALA A 109 33.69 5.75 16.58
CA ALA A 109 34.30 4.62 17.28
C ALA A 109 35.84 4.68 17.30
N GLY A 110 36.46 5.13 16.19
CA GLY A 110 37.91 5.31 16.10
C GLY A 110 38.46 6.44 16.98
N GLN A 111 37.70 7.54 17.15
CA GLN A 111 38.08 8.62 18.07
C GLN A 111 38.03 8.18 19.55
N ALA A 112 37.03 7.38 19.92
CA ALA A 112 36.87 6.90 21.30
C ALA A 112 38.00 5.95 21.75
N THR A 113 38.57 5.15 20.84
CA THR A 113 39.69 4.25 21.16
C THR A 113 41.01 5.00 21.34
N LEU A 114 41.25 6.06 20.55
CA LEU A 114 42.45 6.89 20.68
C LEU A 114 42.49 7.71 21.98
N GLN A 115 41.34 8.22 22.44
CA GLN A 115 41.27 8.92 23.74
C GLN A 115 41.51 7.98 24.92
N ARG A 116 41.06 6.72 24.84
CA ARG A 116 41.24 5.74 25.92
C ARG A 116 42.70 5.29 26.08
N ALA A 117 43.48 5.29 25.00
CA ALA A 117 44.92 4.98 25.05
C ALA A 117 45.77 6.11 25.68
N SER A 118 45.19 7.31 25.82
CA SER A 118 45.87 8.49 26.34
C SER A 118 45.59 8.74 27.84
N ALA A 119 44.91 7.83 28.52
CA ALA A 119 44.67 7.96 29.95
C ALA A 119 46.00 7.83 30.72
N PRO A 120 46.45 8.87 31.43
CA PRO A 120 47.65 8.76 32.26
C PRO A 120 47.38 7.74 33.37
N VAL A 121 48.33 6.82 33.58
CA VAL A 121 48.30 5.84 34.67
C VAL A 121 48.25 6.62 35.98
N ALA A 122 47.06 6.70 36.57
CA ALA A 122 46.88 7.28 37.89
C ALA A 122 47.53 6.36 38.92
N GLU A 123 48.54 6.91 39.59
CA GLU A 123 49.27 6.38 40.73
C GLU A 123 48.28 5.84 41.79
N ALA A 124 48.45 4.58 42.19
CA ALA A 124 47.55 3.90 43.12
C ALA A 124 47.67 4.53 44.53
N PRO A 125 46.56 4.93 45.19
CA PRO A 125 46.61 5.41 46.56
C PRO A 125 46.87 4.24 47.54
N MET A 126 47.83 4.44 48.44
CA MET A 126 48.19 3.51 49.52
C MET A 126 46.99 3.22 50.45
N PRO A 127 46.82 1.97 50.94
CA PRO A 127 45.74 1.63 51.86
C PRO A 127 46.04 2.17 53.26
N PHE A 128 45.13 3.00 53.77
CA PHE A 128 45.04 3.30 55.20
C PHE A 128 44.27 2.16 55.87
N GLU A 129 44.97 1.13 56.36
CA GLU A 129 44.38 0.14 57.28
C GLU A 129 44.41 0.70 58.71
N MET A 130 43.23 1.09 59.20
CA MET A 130 43.03 1.51 60.58
C MET A 130 42.06 0.54 61.26
N GLY A 131 42.59 -0.27 62.17
CA GLY A 131 41.91 -0.71 63.40
C GLY A 131 40.82 -1.77 63.29
N ALA A 132 41.20 -3.02 63.56
CA ALA A 132 40.28 -4.06 64.05
C ALA A 132 39.76 -3.72 65.46
N PRO A 133 38.53 -4.15 65.78
CA PRO A 133 38.27 -4.69 67.11
C PRO A 133 37.85 -6.18 67.07
N PRO A 134 38.24 -6.97 68.11
CA PRO A 134 38.08 -8.42 68.14
C PRO A 134 36.69 -8.90 68.59
N ALA A 135 36.25 -9.96 67.91
CA ALA A 135 35.53 -11.15 68.34
C ALA A 135 34.34 -11.07 69.33
N ALA A 136 33.20 -11.63 68.91
CA ALA A 136 32.26 -12.35 69.78
C ALA A 136 31.43 -13.36 68.91
N PRO A 137 30.80 -14.40 69.50
CA PRO A 137 31.01 -15.80 69.12
C PRO A 137 29.91 -16.39 68.23
N GLN A 138 30.29 -17.45 67.51
CA GLN A 138 29.41 -18.34 66.74
C GLN A 138 28.29 -18.91 67.62
N ALA A 139 27.04 -18.63 67.24
CA ALA A 139 25.89 -19.41 67.68
C ALA A 139 25.71 -20.59 66.70
N ALA A 140 25.63 -21.79 67.28
CA ALA A 140 25.52 -23.08 66.63
C ALA A 140 24.20 -23.25 65.83
N PRO A 141 24.15 -24.24 64.92
CA PRO A 141 23.13 -24.34 63.89
C PRO A 141 21.81 -24.94 64.39
N ALA A 142 20.76 -24.61 63.63
CA ALA A 142 19.43 -25.19 63.70
C ALA A 142 19.44 -26.67 63.29
N GLU A 143 18.96 -27.51 64.19
CA GLU A 143 18.32 -28.82 64.02
C GLU A 143 17.79 -29.14 65.43
N GLU A 144 16.50 -29.33 65.69
CA GLU A 144 15.88 -30.64 65.56
C GLU A 144 14.35 -30.51 65.78
N LEU A 145 13.59 -30.97 64.79
CA LEU A 145 12.29 -31.66 64.84
C LEU A 145 11.31 -31.33 66.00
N ALA A 146 10.09 -30.83 65.77
CA ALA A 146 9.04 -31.41 64.91
C ALA A 146 8.84 -32.94 65.10
N LYS A 147 8.39 -33.35 66.30
CA LYS A 147 7.57 -34.55 66.54
C LYS A 147 6.63 -34.19 67.71
N ALA A 148 5.35 -33.98 67.44
CA ALA A 148 4.28 -34.99 67.30
C ALA A 148 3.68 -35.36 68.65
N GLY A 149 2.35 -35.21 68.76
CA GLY A 149 1.51 -35.89 69.75
C GLY A 149 0.97 -35.00 70.84
#